data_AF-A0A6A4KEY5-F1
#
_entry.id   AF-A0A6A4KEY5-F1
#
_cell.length_a   1.000
_cell.length_b   1.000
_cell.length_c   1.000
_cell.angle_alpha   90.00
_cell.angle_beta   90.00
_cell.angle_gamma   90.00
#
_symmetry.space_group_name_H-M   'P 1'
#
loop_
_entity.id
_entity.type
_entity.pdbx_description
1 polymer ?
#
loop_
_entity_poly.entity_id
_entity_poly.type
_entity_poly.pdbx_seq_one_letter_code
_entity_poly.pdbx_strand_id
1 'polypeptide(L)'
;MKARQRKGVVAQAFGMISPRDGLEDVKIMKKMGRGTTAVTPLTSSTEDSTWSFEQSHRSNTSISSEPFDNGNPATEPYIVTHNLLLAHAAAVDLYRKKYQACQKGKIGITNVVNWMEPYTDSKADIDATERALDFMLIMRWFVDPVVNGRYPQSMRKLVGNRLPEFSDTESEKLKGSYDFLGINYYTAQYVADASHNQVEKLSYITDPKVKYSSVRNGVPIGPQVKGYFVWSLFDNFEWSAGYTNRFGLIYIEYRDGNFTRYPKGSAIWYMNFLKDKDAEALKKQLLFPANE
;
A
#
# COMPACT_ATOMS: atom_id res chain seq x y z
N MET A 1 -38.96 -8.73 -21.95
CA MET A 1 -37.81 -9.22 -21.14
C MET A 1 -36.78 -8.12 -21.00
N LYS A 2 -36.64 -7.48 -19.84
CA LYS A 2 -35.59 -6.48 -19.59
C LYS A 2 -34.33 -7.19 -19.10
N ALA A 3 -33.30 -7.23 -19.92
CA ALA A 3 -31.98 -7.75 -19.56
C ALA A 3 -31.37 -6.84 -18.47
N ARG A 4 -31.24 -7.36 -17.26
CA ARG A 4 -30.53 -6.70 -16.15
C ARG A 4 -29.03 -6.77 -16.44
N GLN A 5 -28.42 -5.68 -16.88
CA GLN A 5 -26.96 -5.53 -16.86
C GLN A 5 -26.51 -5.64 -15.40
N ARG A 6 -25.84 -6.75 -15.04
CA ARG A 6 -25.09 -6.83 -13.80
C ARG A 6 -23.89 -5.89 -13.94
N LYS A 7 -23.90 -4.78 -13.20
CA LYS A 7 -22.76 -3.89 -13.04
C LYS A 7 -21.59 -4.73 -12.51
N GLY A 8 -20.42 -4.62 -13.14
CA GLY A 8 -19.21 -5.33 -12.73
C GLY A 8 -18.93 -5.06 -11.25
N VAL A 9 -18.75 -6.13 -10.48
CA VAL A 9 -18.32 -6.04 -9.09
C VAL A 9 -16.79 -6.03 -9.12
N VAL A 10 -16.18 -4.96 -8.62
CA VAL A 10 -14.76 -4.96 -8.28
C VAL A 10 -14.64 -5.78 -7.00
N ALA A 11 -14.12 -7.00 -7.10
CA ALA A 11 -13.83 -7.83 -5.94
C ALA A 11 -12.36 -7.60 -5.56
N GLN A 12 -12.13 -6.81 -4.51
CA GLN A 12 -10.82 -6.72 -3.86
C GLN A 12 -10.71 -7.90 -2.89
N ALA A 13 -10.01 -8.95 -3.29
CA ALA A 13 -9.68 -10.05 -2.39
C ALA A 13 -8.37 -9.73 -1.70
N PHE A 14 -8.41 -9.40 -0.40
CA PHE A 14 -7.21 -9.36 0.44
C PHE A 14 -6.85 -10.81 0.82
N GLY A 15 -5.82 -11.36 0.19
CA GLY A 15 -5.29 -12.68 0.51
C GLY A 15 -3.78 -12.60 0.58
N MET A 16 -3.19 -13.04 1.71
CA MET A 16 -1.76 -13.27 1.79
C MET A 16 -1.37 -14.34 0.77
N ILE A 17 -0.59 -13.96 -0.23
CA ILE A 17 -0.04 -14.90 -1.21
C ILE A 17 1.13 -15.62 -0.55
N SER A 18 0.93 -16.88 -0.15
CA SER A 18 2.03 -17.77 0.23
C SER A 18 2.78 -18.19 -1.04
N PRO A 19 4.12 -18.06 -1.11
CA PRO A 19 4.90 -18.37 -2.31
C PRO A 19 4.85 -19.84 -2.76
N ARG A 20 4.18 -20.72 -2.00
CA ARG A 20 4.34 -22.16 -2.21
C ARG A 20 3.63 -22.70 -3.43
N ASP A 21 2.60 -22.05 -3.96
CA ASP A 21 1.99 -22.50 -5.21
C ASP A 21 1.12 -21.39 -5.83
N GLY A 22 1.45 -20.92 -7.04
CA GLY A 22 0.55 -20.08 -7.86
C GLY A 22 -0.79 -20.74 -8.24
N LEU A 23 -1.12 -21.89 -7.64
CA LEU A 23 -2.37 -22.63 -7.79
C LEU A 23 -3.58 -21.89 -7.21
N GLU A 24 -3.42 -21.08 -6.16
CA GLU A 24 -4.54 -20.34 -5.58
C GLU A 24 -5.03 -19.24 -6.52
N ASP A 25 -4.13 -18.51 -7.19
CA ASP A 25 -4.49 -17.54 -8.22
C ASP A 25 -5.28 -18.20 -9.36
N VAL A 26 -4.87 -19.41 -9.78
CA VAL A 26 -5.60 -20.20 -10.79
C VAL A 26 -6.99 -20.61 -10.32
N LYS A 27 -7.15 -20.99 -9.04
CA LYS A 27 -8.45 -21.37 -8.46
C LYS A 27 -9.39 -20.17 -8.37
N ILE A 28 -8.88 -18.99 -8.02
CA ILE A 28 -9.67 -17.75 -7.97
C ILE A 28 -10.10 -17.38 -9.40
N MET A 29 -9.18 -17.34 -10.37
CA MET A 29 -9.51 -17.01 -11.76
C MET A 29 -10.56 -17.93 -12.37
N LYS A 30 -10.53 -19.24 -12.04
CA LYS A 30 -11.57 -20.20 -12.48
C LYS A 30 -12.96 -19.90 -11.93
N LYS A 31 -13.05 -19.31 -10.73
CA LYS A 31 -14.31 -18.99 -10.06
C LYS A 31 -14.84 -17.59 -10.40
N MET A 32 -14.03 -16.72 -11.03
CA MET A 32 -14.46 -15.38 -11.42
C MET A 32 -15.49 -15.41 -12.56
N GLY A 33 -16.56 -14.61 -12.42
CA GLY A 33 -17.60 -14.45 -13.43
C GLY A 33 -17.20 -13.47 -14.54
N ARG A 34 -18.02 -13.39 -15.61
CA ARG A 34 -17.82 -12.40 -16.69
C ARG A 34 -17.79 -10.97 -16.14
N GLY A 35 -16.76 -10.20 -16.55
CA GLY A 35 -16.58 -8.81 -16.15
C GLY A 35 -15.95 -8.57 -14.78
N THR A 36 -15.34 -9.60 -14.17
CA THR A 36 -14.64 -9.46 -12.88
C THR A 36 -13.23 -8.89 -13.10
N THR A 37 -12.86 -7.88 -12.31
CA THR A 37 -11.51 -7.33 -12.27
C THR A 37 -10.65 -8.13 -11.29
N ALA A 38 -9.54 -8.70 -11.77
CA ALA A 38 -8.57 -9.36 -10.90
C ALA A 38 -7.58 -8.32 -10.36
N VAL A 39 -7.49 -8.23 -9.04
CA VAL A 39 -6.53 -7.38 -8.32
C VAL A 39 -5.54 -8.33 -7.65
N THR A 40 -4.25 -8.20 -7.96
CA THR A 40 -3.21 -8.83 -7.14
C THR A 40 -2.83 -7.84 -6.03
N PRO A 41 -3.23 -8.06 -4.75
CA PRO A 41 -2.82 -7.19 -3.65
C PRO A 41 -1.37 -7.52 -3.29
N LEU A 42 -0.42 -7.00 -4.08
CA LEU A 42 0.99 -7.18 -3.77
C LEU A 42 1.42 -6.38 -2.53
N THR A 43 0.62 -5.40 -2.12
CA THR A 43 1.09 -4.27 -1.33
C THR A 43 0.72 -4.37 0.13
N SER A 44 -0.45 -4.92 0.45
CA SER A 44 -0.69 -5.42 1.81
C SER A 44 0.32 -6.52 2.12
N SER A 45 0.68 -7.40 1.18
CA SER A 45 1.70 -8.41 1.49
C SER A 45 3.10 -7.83 1.69
N THR A 46 3.53 -6.75 1.04
CA THR A 46 4.87 -6.17 1.27
C THR A 46 4.88 -5.19 2.44
N GLU A 47 3.87 -4.33 2.62
CA GLU A 47 3.74 -3.56 3.86
C GLU A 47 3.48 -4.50 5.03
N ASP A 48 2.47 -5.37 5.03
CA ASP A 48 2.24 -6.31 6.12
C ASP A 48 3.40 -7.29 6.29
N SER A 49 4.09 -7.77 5.24
CA SER A 49 5.30 -8.56 5.49
C SER A 49 6.46 -7.71 5.97
N THR A 50 6.67 -6.47 5.55
CA THR A 50 7.79 -5.64 6.04
C THR A 50 7.53 -5.03 7.42
N TRP A 51 6.31 -4.58 7.69
CA TRP A 51 5.80 -4.13 8.99
C TRP A 51 5.62 -5.32 9.95
N SER A 52 5.20 -6.50 9.47
CA SER A 52 5.33 -7.75 10.23
C SER A 52 6.75 -8.29 10.21
N PHE A 53 7.68 -7.93 9.33
CA PHE A 53 9.10 -8.32 9.47
C PHE A 53 9.73 -7.47 10.58
N GLU A 54 9.28 -6.23 10.71
CA GLU A 54 9.65 -5.28 11.76
C GLU A 54 9.02 -5.61 13.12
N GLN A 55 7.79 -6.13 13.16
CA GLN A 55 7.10 -6.53 14.40
C GLN A 55 7.13 -8.04 14.71
N SER A 56 7.06 -8.90 13.71
CA SER A 56 7.23 -10.35 13.84
C SER A 56 8.72 -10.68 13.75
N HIS A 57 9.38 -10.67 14.91
CA HIS A 57 10.40 -11.62 15.36
C HIS A 57 11.58 -11.93 14.41
N ARG A 58 11.79 -11.23 13.29
CA ARG A 58 12.87 -11.45 12.32
C ARG A 58 13.75 -10.22 12.08
N SER A 59 13.37 -9.06 12.63
CA SER A 59 14.27 -7.92 12.81
C SER A 59 14.70 -7.82 14.27
N ASN A 60 15.99 -7.57 14.48
CA ASN A 60 16.63 -7.47 15.78
C ASN A 60 16.31 -6.13 16.50
N THR A 61 15.02 -5.86 16.71
CA THR A 61 14.50 -4.71 17.46
C THR A 61 13.40 -5.18 18.41
N SER A 62 13.84 -5.83 19.49
CA SER A 62 13.17 -6.00 20.79
C SER A 62 11.67 -5.69 20.86
N ILE A 63 10.83 -6.74 20.91
CA ILE A 63 9.74 -7.01 21.88
C ILE A 63 9.15 -8.39 21.51
N SER A 64 9.86 -9.46 21.87
CA SER A 64 9.32 -10.80 22.14
C SER A 64 10.47 -11.75 22.45
N SER A 65 10.24 -12.69 23.36
CA SER A 65 11.27 -13.51 24.00
C SER A 65 11.73 -14.74 23.20
N GLU A 66 11.49 -14.80 21.88
CA GLU A 66 12.17 -15.75 20.98
C GLU A 66 12.40 -15.12 19.59
N PRO A 67 13.64 -14.67 19.27
CA PRO A 67 13.95 -14.13 17.96
C PRO A 67 14.07 -15.27 16.93
N PHE A 68 13.30 -15.19 15.84
CA PHE A 68 13.69 -15.85 14.60
C PHE A 68 14.86 -15.06 14.00
N ASP A 69 16.07 -15.31 14.50
CA ASP A 69 17.28 -14.49 14.40
C ASP A 69 17.97 -14.45 13.02
N ASN A 70 17.26 -14.75 11.92
CA ASN A 70 17.87 -14.99 10.60
C ASN A 70 17.39 -14.06 9.47
N GLY A 71 16.61 -13.02 9.76
CA GLY A 71 16.14 -12.06 8.74
C GLY A 71 17.18 -10.99 8.39
N ASN A 72 17.13 -10.47 7.17
CA ASN A 72 18.00 -9.38 6.71
C ASN A 72 17.20 -8.25 6.04
N PRO A 73 16.96 -7.12 6.75
CA PRO A 73 16.14 -6.01 6.24
C PRO A 73 16.79 -5.27 5.05
N ALA A 74 18.07 -5.53 4.77
CA ALA A 74 18.78 -4.98 3.62
C ALA A 74 18.61 -5.81 2.34
N THR A 75 18.09 -7.04 2.40
CA THR A 75 18.00 -7.95 1.24
C THR A 75 16.63 -8.59 1.06
N GLU A 76 16.02 -9.08 2.13
CA GLU A 76 14.76 -9.83 2.05
C GLU A 76 13.60 -9.02 1.44
N PRO A 77 13.40 -7.73 1.75
CA PRO A 77 12.34 -6.94 1.12
C PRO A 77 12.47 -6.87 -0.41
N TYR A 78 13.70 -6.82 -0.92
CA TYR A 78 13.99 -6.81 -2.36
C TYR A 78 13.71 -8.16 -3.01
N ILE A 79 14.08 -9.26 -2.34
CA ILE A 79 13.82 -10.62 -2.82
C ILE A 79 12.31 -10.92 -2.85
N VAL A 80 11.58 -10.57 -1.78
CA VAL A 80 10.14 -10.74 -1.71
C VAL A 80 9.46 -9.96 -2.81
N THR A 81 9.79 -8.67 -2.96
CA THR A 81 9.22 -7.82 -4.01
C THR A 81 9.50 -8.34 -5.41
N HIS A 82 10.72 -8.84 -5.65
CA HIS A 82 11.10 -9.43 -6.93
C HIS A 82 10.23 -10.64 -7.28
N ASN A 83 10.08 -11.59 -6.35
CA ASN A 83 9.25 -12.78 -6.56
C ASN A 83 7.76 -12.42 -6.72
N LEU A 84 7.28 -11.42 -6.00
CA LEU A 84 5.91 -10.92 -6.14
C LEU A 84 5.65 -10.34 -7.54
N LEU A 85 6.61 -9.60 -8.11
CA LEU A 85 6.52 -9.08 -9.48
C LEU A 85 6.53 -10.23 -10.51
N LEU A 86 7.39 -11.23 -10.34
CA LEU A 86 7.42 -12.42 -11.20
C LEU A 86 6.11 -13.23 -11.13
N ALA A 87 5.56 -13.41 -9.93
CA ALA A 87 4.27 -14.06 -9.72
C ALA A 87 3.14 -13.29 -10.40
N HIS A 88 3.13 -11.96 -10.27
CA HIS A 88 2.19 -11.10 -10.98
C HIS A 88 2.28 -11.24 -12.50
N ALA A 89 3.48 -11.17 -13.07
CA ALA A 89 3.69 -11.36 -14.50
C ALA A 89 3.19 -12.73 -14.98
N ALA A 90 3.46 -13.80 -14.22
CA ALA A 90 2.97 -15.14 -14.53
C ALA A 90 1.44 -15.24 -14.45
N ALA A 91 0.82 -14.62 -13.43
CA ALA A 91 -0.64 -14.58 -13.27
C ALA A 91 -1.31 -13.82 -14.42
N VAL A 92 -0.73 -12.70 -14.84
CA VAL A 92 -1.23 -11.90 -15.97
C VAL A 92 -1.12 -12.66 -17.28
N ASP A 93 0.03 -13.28 -17.55
CA ASP A 93 0.23 -14.10 -18.74
C ASP A 93 -0.81 -15.24 -18.82
N LEU A 94 -1.02 -15.95 -17.70
CA LEU A 94 -2.02 -17.01 -17.60
C LEU A 94 -3.44 -16.46 -17.81
N TYR A 95 -3.78 -15.32 -17.20
CA TYR A 95 -5.08 -14.68 -17.34
C TYR A 95 -5.39 -14.34 -18.79
N ARG A 96 -4.45 -13.67 -19.46
CA ARG A 96 -4.56 -13.26 -20.86
C ARG A 96 -4.73 -14.46 -21.78
N LYS A 97 -3.92 -15.50 -21.60
CA LYS A 97 -3.95 -16.71 -22.43
C LYS A 97 -5.21 -17.56 -22.26
N LYS A 98 -5.72 -17.70 -21.03
CA LYS A 98 -6.72 -18.73 -20.72
C LYS A 98 -8.11 -18.19 -20.38
N TYR A 99 -8.20 -17.00 -19.79
CA TYR A 99 -9.43 -16.52 -19.16
C TYR A 99 -9.96 -15.21 -19.76
N GLN A 100 -9.08 -14.33 -20.26
CA GLN A 100 -9.49 -13.00 -20.70
C GLN A 100 -10.50 -13.03 -21.86
N ALA A 101 -10.32 -13.94 -22.84
CA ALA A 101 -11.25 -14.06 -23.97
C ALA A 101 -12.68 -14.45 -23.55
N CYS A 102 -12.82 -15.34 -22.55
CA CYS A 102 -14.13 -15.84 -22.11
C CYS A 102 -14.77 -14.97 -21.01
N GLN A 103 -13.95 -14.38 -20.13
CA GLN A 103 -14.39 -13.54 -19.01
C GLN A 103 -14.56 -12.07 -19.40
N LYS A 104 -13.80 -11.59 -20.39
CA LYS A 104 -13.75 -10.19 -20.83
C LYS A 104 -13.44 -9.21 -19.69
N GLY A 105 -12.69 -9.67 -18.68
CA GLY A 105 -12.26 -8.85 -17.55
C GLY A 105 -10.94 -8.13 -17.83
N LYS A 106 -10.53 -7.33 -16.85
CA LYS A 106 -9.25 -6.60 -16.83
C LYS A 106 -8.44 -7.07 -15.63
N ILE A 107 -7.12 -7.11 -15.77
CA ILE A 107 -6.20 -7.45 -14.68
C ILE A 107 -5.22 -6.29 -14.44
N GLY A 108 -4.88 -6.03 -13.20
CA GLY A 108 -4.01 -4.92 -12.84
C GLY A 108 -3.41 -5.09 -11.46
N ILE A 109 -2.54 -4.13 -11.12
CA ILE A 109 -1.85 -4.07 -9.83
C ILE A 109 -2.38 -2.87 -9.05
N THR A 110 -2.52 -3.01 -7.72
CA THR A 110 -2.99 -1.92 -6.83
C THR A 110 -1.97 -1.63 -5.76
N ASN A 111 -1.61 -0.35 -5.66
CA ASN A 111 -0.45 0.13 -4.95
C ASN A 111 -0.82 1.15 -3.88
N VAL A 112 -0.33 0.97 -2.65
CA VAL A 112 -0.38 2.02 -1.63
C VAL A 112 0.56 3.15 -2.06
N VAL A 113 0.10 4.40 -2.00
CA VAL A 113 0.88 5.54 -2.45
C VAL A 113 0.75 6.65 -1.43
N ASN A 114 1.89 7.18 -1.00
CA ASN A 114 1.98 8.45 -0.33
C ASN A 114 2.50 9.50 -1.31
N TRP A 115 1.80 10.62 -1.41
CA TRP A 115 2.32 11.74 -2.20
C TRP A 115 3.48 12.40 -1.46
N MET A 116 4.50 12.83 -2.19
CA MET A 116 5.70 13.39 -1.59
C MET A 116 6.03 14.75 -2.18
N GLU A 117 6.36 15.70 -1.31
CA GLU A 117 6.84 17.01 -1.68
C GLU A 117 8.20 17.28 -1.06
N PRO A 118 9.07 18.06 -1.70
CA PRO A 118 10.34 18.43 -1.10
C PRO A 118 10.11 19.34 0.12
N TYR A 119 10.90 19.14 1.17
CA TYR A 119 10.80 19.94 2.39
C TYR A 119 11.16 21.40 2.10
N THR A 120 12.22 21.64 1.33
CA THR A 120 12.61 22.96 0.80
C THR A 120 12.73 22.92 -0.73
N ASP A 121 12.77 24.09 -1.38
CA ASP A 121 13.03 24.20 -2.83
C ASP A 121 14.51 23.95 -3.19
N SER A 122 15.32 23.44 -2.26
CA SER A 122 16.71 23.11 -2.53
C SER A 122 16.81 21.93 -3.49
N LYS A 123 17.83 21.94 -4.35
CA LYS A 123 18.08 20.83 -5.27
C LYS A 123 18.26 19.50 -4.55
N ALA A 124 18.86 19.53 -3.35
CA ALA A 124 19.07 18.35 -2.52
C ALA A 124 17.73 17.72 -2.08
N ASP A 125 16.78 18.51 -1.60
CA ASP A 125 15.46 18.01 -1.18
C ASP A 125 14.60 17.57 -2.37
N ILE A 126 14.73 18.24 -3.51
CA ILE A 126 14.09 17.79 -4.77
C ILE A 126 14.64 16.42 -5.18
N ASP A 127 15.96 16.25 -5.19
CA ASP A 127 16.58 14.96 -5.52
C ASP A 127 16.29 13.89 -4.48
N ALA A 128 16.17 14.27 -3.21
CA ALA A 128 15.72 13.37 -2.14
C ALA A 128 14.27 12.92 -2.36
N THR A 129 13.39 13.82 -2.78
CA THR A 129 11.99 13.51 -3.10
C THR A 129 11.89 12.53 -4.25
N GLU A 130 12.67 12.69 -5.31
CA GLU A 130 12.71 11.73 -6.42
C GLU A 130 13.19 10.34 -5.96
N ARG A 131 14.24 10.28 -5.12
CA ARG A 131 14.70 9.01 -4.54
C ARG A 131 13.65 8.40 -3.61
N ALA A 132 12.94 9.23 -2.84
CA ALA A 132 11.86 8.78 -2.00
C ALA A 132 10.70 8.24 -2.83
N LEU A 133 10.32 8.86 -3.94
CA LEU A 133 9.30 8.31 -4.85
C LEU A 133 9.74 7.00 -5.52
N ASP A 134 11.05 6.83 -5.72
CA ASP A 134 11.63 5.59 -6.24
C ASP A 134 11.57 4.44 -5.23
N PHE A 135 11.89 4.71 -3.97
CA PHE A 135 12.02 3.71 -2.91
C PHE A 135 10.80 3.56 -2.01
N MET A 136 10.24 4.70 -1.58
CA MET A 136 9.11 4.74 -0.66
C MET A 136 7.84 4.40 -1.42
N LEU A 137 7.52 3.13 -1.20
CA LEU A 137 6.23 2.50 -1.32
C LEU A 137 5.50 2.81 -2.64
N ILE A 138 5.85 1.97 -3.61
CA ILE A 138 4.94 1.33 -4.55
C ILE A 138 4.50 2.17 -5.76
N MET A 139 4.92 3.44 -5.92
CA MET A 139 4.92 4.01 -7.26
C MET A 139 6.02 3.34 -8.09
N ARG A 140 7.26 3.79 -8.06
CA ARG A 140 8.21 3.37 -9.10
C ARG A 140 8.83 2.01 -8.85
N TRP A 141 8.98 1.55 -7.60
CA TRP A 141 9.51 0.22 -7.31
C TRP A 141 8.66 -0.93 -7.91
N PHE A 142 7.33 -0.82 -7.90
CA PHE A 142 6.43 -1.84 -8.47
C PHE A 142 5.92 -1.47 -9.86
N VAL A 143 5.70 -0.18 -10.14
CA VAL A 143 5.18 0.28 -11.44
C VAL A 143 6.26 0.26 -12.51
N ASP A 144 7.50 0.69 -12.24
CA ASP A 144 8.53 0.73 -13.29
C ASP A 144 8.84 -0.66 -13.85
N PRO A 145 8.93 -1.75 -13.06
CA PRO A 145 9.05 -3.10 -13.62
C PRO A 145 7.85 -3.49 -14.49
N VAL A 146 6.63 -3.17 -14.07
CA VAL A 146 5.41 -3.52 -14.81
C VAL A 146 5.22 -2.66 -16.08
N VAL A 147 5.78 -1.45 -16.12
CA VAL A 147 5.71 -0.55 -17.28
C VAL A 147 6.90 -0.75 -18.23
N ASN A 148 8.11 -0.84 -17.68
CA ASN A 148 9.37 -0.79 -18.42
C ASN A 148 10.19 -2.09 -18.37
N GLY A 149 9.80 -3.06 -17.54
CA GLY A 149 10.52 -4.33 -17.34
C GLY A 149 11.72 -4.23 -16.39
N ARG A 150 11.97 -3.07 -15.77
CA ARG A 150 13.17 -2.80 -14.96
C ARG A 150 12.86 -1.96 -13.73
N TYR A 151 13.66 -2.14 -12.67
CA TYR A 151 13.62 -1.27 -11.50
C TYR A 151 14.14 0.15 -11.80
N PRO A 152 13.74 1.17 -11.01
CA PRO A 152 14.23 2.53 -11.13
C PRO A 152 15.76 2.63 -11.08
N GLN A 153 16.33 3.58 -11.80
CA GLN A 153 17.79 3.74 -11.88
C GLN A 153 18.41 4.10 -10.53
N SER A 154 17.76 4.95 -9.73
CA SER A 154 18.24 5.33 -8.40
C SER A 154 18.35 4.13 -7.48
N MET A 155 17.34 3.24 -7.49
CA MET A 155 17.33 2.00 -6.71
C MET A 155 18.49 1.09 -7.09
N ARG A 156 18.68 0.82 -8.38
CA ARG A 156 19.79 -0.01 -8.86
C ARG A 156 21.14 0.56 -8.42
N LYS A 157 21.32 1.88 -8.45
CA LYS A 157 22.56 2.54 -8.05
C LYS A 157 22.80 2.51 -6.53
N LEU A 158 21.77 2.74 -5.73
CA LEU A 158 21.89 2.85 -4.27
C LEU A 158 21.91 1.49 -3.57
N VAL A 159 21.11 0.54 -4.06
CA VAL A 159 20.99 -0.80 -3.48
C VAL A 159 22.10 -1.73 -3.99
N GLY A 160 22.47 -1.58 -5.27
CA GLY A 160 23.49 -2.40 -5.91
C GLY A 160 23.13 -3.88 -5.91
N ASN A 161 24.11 -4.73 -5.58
CA ASN A 161 23.99 -6.19 -5.65
C ASN A 161 22.92 -6.82 -4.73
N ARG A 162 22.33 -6.04 -3.81
CA ARG A 162 21.24 -6.51 -2.94
C ARG A 162 19.88 -6.49 -3.67
N LEU A 163 19.77 -5.76 -4.78
CA LEU A 163 18.57 -5.70 -5.61
C LEU A 163 18.68 -6.79 -6.70
N PRO A 164 17.79 -7.79 -6.71
CA PRO A 164 17.81 -8.81 -7.76
C PRO A 164 17.58 -8.19 -9.15
N GLU A 165 18.15 -8.79 -10.18
CA GLU A 165 17.96 -8.36 -11.56
C GLU A 165 16.97 -9.28 -12.29
N PHE A 166 16.13 -8.71 -13.15
CA PHE A 166 15.29 -9.50 -14.05
C PHE A 166 16.11 -9.97 -15.23
N SER A 167 15.97 -11.25 -15.60
CA SER A 167 16.43 -11.74 -16.89
C SER A 167 15.64 -11.06 -18.03
N ASP A 168 16.17 -11.10 -19.25
CA ASP A 168 15.47 -10.55 -20.42
C ASP A 168 14.07 -11.15 -20.59
N THR A 169 13.92 -12.45 -20.33
CA THR A 169 12.64 -13.15 -20.44
C THR A 169 11.63 -12.72 -19.39
N GLU A 170 12.09 -12.40 -18.18
CA GLU A 170 11.23 -11.90 -17.09
C GLU A 170 10.85 -10.45 -17.31
N SER A 171 11.81 -9.62 -17.74
CA SER A 171 11.61 -8.24 -18.13
C SER A 171 10.52 -8.13 -19.20
N GLU A 172 10.57 -8.95 -20.25
CA GLU A 172 9.56 -8.94 -21.30
C GLU A 172 8.18 -9.38 -20.82
N LYS A 173 8.09 -10.33 -19.88
CA LYS A 173 6.80 -10.73 -19.28
C LYS A 173 6.20 -9.66 -18.38
N LEU A 174 7.05 -8.90 -17.68
CA LEU A 174 6.62 -7.82 -16.79
C LEU A 174 6.13 -6.60 -17.57
N LYS A 175 6.80 -6.28 -18.68
CA LYS A 175 6.49 -5.10 -19.47
C LYS A 175 5.06 -5.15 -20.01
N GLY A 176 4.23 -4.20 -19.58
CA GLY A 176 2.81 -4.12 -19.97
C GLY A 176 1.94 -5.21 -19.33
N SER A 177 2.35 -5.80 -18.21
CA SER A 177 1.59 -6.80 -17.45
C SER A 177 0.40 -6.23 -16.67
N TYR A 178 -0.27 -5.19 -17.17
CA TYR A 178 -1.41 -4.55 -16.53
C TYR A 178 -2.37 -3.99 -17.58
N ASP A 179 -3.65 -3.92 -17.22
CA ASP A 179 -4.71 -3.24 -17.97
C ASP A 179 -5.18 -1.96 -17.24
N PHE A 180 -4.88 -1.85 -15.94
CA PHE A 180 -5.11 -0.67 -15.10
C PHE A 180 -4.11 -0.65 -13.93
N LEU A 181 -3.89 0.52 -13.36
CA LEU A 181 -3.13 0.70 -12.12
C LEU A 181 -4.09 1.24 -11.05
N GLY A 182 -4.17 0.55 -9.92
CA GLY A 182 -4.92 0.99 -8.74
C GLY A 182 -4.04 1.76 -7.76
N ILE A 183 -4.60 2.77 -7.11
CA ILE A 183 -3.92 3.59 -6.11
C ILE A 183 -4.72 3.56 -4.81
N ASN A 184 -4.08 3.13 -3.72
CA ASN A 184 -4.56 3.24 -2.35
C ASN A 184 -3.84 4.41 -1.69
N TYR A 185 -4.50 5.56 -1.62
CA TYR A 185 -3.91 6.79 -1.10
C TYR A 185 -4.40 7.10 0.32
N TYR A 186 -3.48 7.35 1.25
CA TYR A 186 -3.82 7.66 2.64
C TYR A 186 -3.28 9.01 3.11
N THR A 187 -2.06 9.36 2.74
CA THR A 187 -1.42 10.59 3.24
C THR A 187 -0.40 11.15 2.26
N ALA A 188 0.08 12.35 2.55
CA ALA A 188 1.25 12.94 1.91
C ALA A 188 2.35 13.19 2.95
N GLN A 189 3.60 13.32 2.50
CA GLN A 189 4.74 13.64 3.35
C GLN A 189 5.70 14.61 2.66
N TYR A 190 6.31 15.49 3.44
CA TYR A 190 7.49 16.23 3.02
C TYR A 190 8.74 15.35 3.13
N VAL A 191 9.69 15.54 2.22
CA VAL A 191 10.95 14.79 2.13
C VAL A 191 12.13 15.74 2.18
N ALA A 192 13.07 15.48 3.09
CA ALA A 192 14.34 16.20 3.17
C ALA A 192 15.51 15.27 2.87
N ASP A 193 16.60 15.82 2.30
CA ASP A 193 17.82 15.08 2.07
C ASP A 193 18.48 14.65 3.38
N ALA A 194 18.90 13.39 3.43
CA ALA A 194 19.66 12.83 4.55
C ALA A 194 20.91 12.09 4.03
N SER A 195 21.44 12.48 2.88
CA SER A 195 22.57 11.80 2.22
C SER A 195 23.86 11.84 3.03
N HIS A 196 24.02 12.87 3.88
CA HIS A 196 25.15 13.07 4.78
C HIS A 196 25.07 12.26 6.08
N ASN A 197 23.91 11.68 6.40
CA ASN A 197 23.75 10.91 7.62
C ASN A 197 24.48 9.58 7.49
N GLN A 198 25.23 9.20 8.52
CA GLN A 198 25.78 7.86 8.60
C GLN A 198 24.65 6.86 8.84
N VAL A 199 24.56 5.86 7.98
CA VAL A 199 23.59 4.76 8.11
C VAL A 199 24.32 3.61 8.78
N GLU A 200 24.07 3.40 10.07
CA GLU A 200 24.69 2.32 10.84
C GLU A 200 24.19 0.93 10.41
N LYS A 201 22.93 0.83 9.99
CA LYS A 201 22.29 -0.41 9.55
C LYS A 201 21.59 -0.21 8.22
N LEU A 202 22.03 -0.95 7.20
CA LEU A 202 21.37 -0.97 5.91
C LEU A 202 20.00 -1.64 6.03
N SER A 203 19.02 -1.04 5.36
CA SER A 203 17.65 -1.50 5.23
C SER A 203 17.01 -0.79 4.06
N TYR A 204 15.92 -1.35 3.53
CA TYR A 204 15.16 -0.67 2.48
C TYR A 204 14.65 0.73 2.89
N ILE A 205 14.43 0.98 4.18
CA ILE A 205 13.99 2.29 4.73
C ILE A 205 15.12 3.32 4.69
N THR A 206 16.35 2.88 4.96
CA THR A 206 17.53 3.75 5.03
C THR A 206 18.22 3.96 3.69
N ASP A 207 18.05 3.03 2.73
CA ASP A 207 18.66 3.08 1.40
C ASP A 207 18.35 4.35 0.57
N PRO A 208 17.15 4.97 0.62
CA PRO A 208 16.88 6.21 -0.11
C PRO A 208 17.65 7.42 0.46
N LYS A 209 18.13 7.34 1.70
CA LYS A 209 18.83 8.40 2.46
C LYS A 209 18.02 9.70 2.49
N VAL A 210 16.82 9.61 3.07
CA VAL A 210 15.88 10.73 3.19
C VAL A 210 15.25 10.78 4.57
N LYS A 211 14.66 11.93 4.92
CA LYS A 211 13.85 12.11 6.12
C LYS A 211 12.44 12.52 5.75
N TYR A 212 11.45 11.86 6.35
CA TYR A 212 10.03 12.16 6.15
C TYR A 212 9.49 13.09 7.23
N SER A 213 8.56 13.96 6.86
CA SER A 213 7.79 14.79 7.81
C SER A 213 6.36 14.99 7.30
N SER A 214 5.36 14.89 8.16
CA SER A 214 3.99 15.29 7.82
C SER A 214 3.74 16.80 7.96
N VAL A 215 4.72 17.55 8.49
CA VAL A 215 4.60 18.97 8.84
C VAL A 215 5.82 19.76 8.35
N ARG A 216 5.57 20.93 7.78
CA ARG A 216 6.60 21.92 7.40
C ARG A 216 6.26 23.26 8.06
N ASN A 217 7.18 23.80 8.85
CA ASN A 217 7.00 25.08 9.56
C ASN A 217 5.70 25.15 10.40
N GLY A 218 5.33 24.04 11.05
CA GLY A 218 4.09 23.94 11.85
C GLY A 218 2.82 23.72 11.03
N VAL A 219 2.90 23.69 9.69
CA VAL A 219 1.77 23.47 8.79
C VAL A 219 1.80 22.03 8.26
N PRO A 220 0.75 21.21 8.50
CA PRO A 220 0.63 19.88 7.91
C PRO A 220 0.61 19.94 6.38
N ILE A 221 1.06 18.87 5.74
CA ILE A 221 1.00 18.73 4.28
C ILE A 221 -0.44 18.50 3.80
N GLY A 222 -0.81 19.21 2.74
CA GLY A 222 -2.12 19.14 2.10
C GLY A 222 -3.16 20.13 2.65
N PRO A 223 -4.14 20.54 1.83
CA PRO A 223 -5.26 21.37 2.28
C PRO A 223 -6.18 20.57 3.23
N GLN A 224 -6.94 21.28 4.07
CA GLN A 224 -8.01 20.64 4.85
C GLN A 224 -9.01 19.96 3.91
N VAL A 225 -9.15 18.65 4.04
CA VAL A 225 -10.03 17.85 3.18
C VAL A 225 -11.50 18.06 3.52
N LYS A 226 -12.39 18.05 2.52
CA LYS A 226 -13.83 18.24 2.68
C LYS A 226 -14.56 17.03 3.25
N GLY A 227 -13.87 15.90 3.42
CA GLY A 227 -14.44 14.66 3.92
C GLY A 227 -13.34 13.72 4.41
N TYR A 228 -13.66 12.97 5.46
CA TYR A 228 -12.75 12.03 6.12
C TYR A 228 -13.51 10.74 6.42
N PHE A 229 -12.91 9.61 6.08
CA PHE A 229 -13.40 8.28 6.47
C PHE A 229 -12.45 7.73 7.52
N VAL A 230 -12.99 7.47 8.71
CA VAL A 230 -12.20 6.96 9.83
C VAL A 230 -11.86 5.48 9.62
N TRP A 231 -10.57 5.16 9.66
CA TRP A 231 -10.13 3.80 9.95
C TRP A 231 -10.07 3.65 11.48
N SER A 232 -10.87 2.81 12.12
CA SER A 232 -11.86 1.88 11.55
C SER A 232 -13.24 2.05 12.20
N LEU A 233 -14.28 1.51 11.55
CA LEU A 233 -15.62 1.55 12.11
C LEU A 233 -15.72 0.71 13.40
N PHE A 234 -15.04 -0.44 13.43
CA PHE A 234 -15.02 -1.38 14.54
C PHE A 234 -13.62 -1.93 14.75
N ASP A 235 -13.32 -2.33 15.99
CA ASP A 235 -12.09 -3.05 16.30
C ASP A 235 -11.98 -4.27 15.37
N ASN A 236 -10.80 -4.45 14.80
CA ASN A 236 -10.54 -5.52 13.87
C ASN A 236 -9.15 -6.14 14.17
N PHE A 237 -8.74 -7.09 13.34
CA PHE A 237 -7.43 -7.72 13.44
C PHE A 237 -6.38 -6.84 12.76
N GLU A 238 -5.50 -6.23 13.56
CA GLU A 238 -4.48 -5.29 13.10
C GLU A 238 -3.14 -6.01 12.90
N TRP A 239 -3.16 -7.04 12.06
CA TRP A 239 -1.97 -7.72 11.55
C TRP A 239 -1.03 -8.23 12.64
N SER A 240 0.22 -7.76 12.66
CA SER A 240 1.24 -8.09 13.66
C SER A 240 0.82 -7.77 15.10
N ALA A 241 -0.02 -6.76 15.30
CA ALA A 241 -0.56 -6.43 16.61
C ALA A 241 -1.75 -7.33 17.01
N GLY A 242 -2.23 -8.19 16.11
CA GLY A 242 -3.39 -9.02 16.32
C GLY A 242 -4.60 -8.22 16.78
N TYR A 243 -5.23 -8.64 17.87
CA TYR A 243 -6.38 -7.95 18.47
C TYR A 243 -5.99 -6.98 19.60
N THR A 244 -4.70 -6.70 19.78
CA THR A 244 -4.22 -5.84 20.86
C THR A 244 -4.43 -4.35 20.54
N ASN A 245 -4.23 -3.97 19.28
CA ASN A 245 -4.54 -2.62 18.80
C ASN A 245 -6.02 -2.52 18.41
N ARG A 246 -6.68 -1.44 18.86
CA ARG A 246 -8.13 -1.27 18.78
C ARG A 246 -8.49 0.09 18.20
N PHE A 247 -8.31 0.24 16.90
CA PHE A 247 -8.55 1.48 16.15
C PHE A 247 -10.03 1.79 15.90
N GLY A 248 -10.95 0.86 16.21
CA GLY A 248 -12.36 1.01 15.92
C GLY A 248 -13.01 2.15 16.69
N LEU A 249 -13.94 2.89 16.06
CA LEU A 249 -14.93 3.69 16.79
C LEU A 249 -15.81 2.82 17.68
N ILE A 250 -16.08 1.59 17.25
CA ILE A 250 -16.87 0.60 17.98
C ILE A 250 -15.91 -0.45 18.57
N TYR A 251 -15.95 -0.60 19.89
CA TYR A 251 -15.27 -1.68 20.59
C TYR A 251 -15.96 -3.02 20.29
N ILE A 252 -15.17 -4.05 20.01
CA ILE A 252 -15.64 -5.43 19.88
C ILE A 252 -15.18 -6.24 21.09
N GLU A 253 -16.13 -6.83 21.81
CA GLU A 253 -15.80 -7.81 22.84
C GLU A 253 -15.48 -9.15 22.18
N TYR A 254 -14.21 -9.57 22.22
CA TYR A 254 -13.79 -10.81 21.58
C TYR A 254 -14.01 -12.04 22.49
N ARG A 255 -14.11 -11.85 23.80
CA ARG A 255 -14.14 -12.96 24.78
C ARG A 255 -15.54 -13.55 24.98
N ASP A 256 -16.58 -12.85 24.55
CA ASP A 256 -17.97 -13.29 24.72
C ASP A 256 -18.43 -14.32 23.67
N GLY A 257 -17.61 -14.59 22.65
CA GLY A 257 -17.93 -15.47 21.52
C GLY A 257 -19.00 -14.94 20.55
N ASN A 258 -19.68 -13.85 20.90
CA ASN A 258 -20.75 -13.22 20.14
C ASN A 258 -20.29 -11.95 19.42
N PHE A 259 -19.06 -11.50 19.68
CA PHE A 259 -18.47 -10.30 19.10
C PHE A 259 -19.34 -9.08 19.38
N THR A 260 -19.79 -8.88 20.62
CA THR A 260 -20.73 -7.80 20.95
C THR A 260 -20.09 -6.43 20.71
N ARG A 261 -20.88 -5.48 20.18
CA ARG A 261 -20.44 -4.15 19.72
C ARG A 261 -20.78 -3.11 20.77
N TYR A 262 -19.79 -2.32 21.19
CA TYR A 262 -19.98 -1.21 22.12
C TYR A 262 -19.40 0.09 21.54
N PRO A 263 -20.21 1.15 21.30
CA PRO A 263 -19.68 2.41 20.80
C PRO A 263 -18.74 3.04 21.83
N LYS A 264 -17.53 3.43 21.41
CA LYS A 264 -16.57 4.12 22.28
C LYS A 264 -16.94 5.61 22.43
N GLY A 265 -16.28 6.31 23.34
CA GLY A 265 -16.40 7.77 23.48
C GLY A 265 -16.12 8.52 22.17
N SER A 266 -15.17 8.03 21.36
CA SER A 266 -14.90 8.54 20.02
C SER A 266 -16.07 8.38 19.06
N ALA A 267 -16.81 7.26 19.11
CA ALA A 267 -18.03 7.10 18.31
C ALA A 267 -19.12 8.08 18.71
N ILE A 268 -19.29 8.31 20.02
CA ILE A 268 -20.28 9.27 20.54
C ILE A 268 -19.90 10.69 20.12
N TRP A 269 -18.63 11.06 20.29
CA TRP A 269 -18.12 12.35 19.83
C TRP A 269 -18.32 12.51 18.31
N TYR A 270 -17.94 11.50 17.52
CA TYR A 270 -18.07 11.55 16.06
C TYR A 270 -19.53 11.67 15.62
N MET A 271 -20.45 10.95 16.27
CA MET A 271 -21.90 11.10 16.03
C MET A 271 -22.40 12.51 16.36
N ASN A 272 -21.92 13.12 17.44
CA ASN A 272 -22.31 14.47 17.83
C ASN A 272 -21.71 15.51 16.89
N PHE A 273 -20.44 15.37 16.53
CA PHE A 273 -19.76 16.19 15.53
C PHE A 273 -20.51 16.20 14.19
N LEU A 274 -21.02 15.04 13.75
CA LEU A 274 -21.82 14.93 12.53
C LEU A 274 -23.24 15.52 12.65
N LYS A 275 -23.78 15.59 13.88
CA LYS A 275 -25.13 16.11 14.17
C LYS A 275 -25.16 17.59 14.49
N ASP A 276 -24.00 18.19 14.78
CA ASP A 276 -23.91 19.58 15.18
C ASP A 276 -24.35 20.51 14.04
N LYS A 277 -25.38 21.30 14.31
CA LYS A 277 -25.97 22.23 13.33
C LYS A 277 -25.08 23.44 13.07
N ASP A 278 -24.13 23.73 13.95
CA ASP A 278 -23.17 24.82 13.76
C ASP A 278 -22.05 24.45 12.77
N ALA A 279 -21.79 23.16 12.54
CA ALA A 279 -20.95 22.69 11.44
C ALA A 279 -21.60 22.94 10.07
N GLU A 280 -22.93 22.92 9.97
CA GLU A 280 -23.67 23.34 8.76
C GLU A 280 -23.59 24.86 8.52
N ALA A 281 -23.56 25.68 9.58
CA ALA A 281 -23.34 27.12 9.48
C ALA A 281 -21.90 27.46 9.04
N LEU A 282 -20.89 26.75 9.56
CA LEU A 282 -19.48 26.84 9.15
C LEU A 282 -19.26 26.33 7.70
N LYS A 283 -19.97 25.29 7.26
CA LYS A 283 -19.97 24.84 5.86
C LYS A 283 -20.47 25.92 4.89
N LYS A 284 -21.43 26.75 5.31
CA LYS A 284 -21.91 27.89 4.50
C LYS A 284 -20.92 29.05 4.46
N GLN A 285 -20.06 29.23 5.47
CA GLN A 285 -19.01 30.26 5.47
C GLN A 285 -17.73 29.84 4.72
N LEU A 286 -17.45 28.54 4.60
CA LEU A 286 -16.27 28.00 3.90
C LEU A 286 -16.47 27.78 2.40
N LEU A 287 -17.69 27.97 1.89
CA LEU A 287 -17.95 28.14 0.47
C LEU A 287 -17.70 29.61 0.13
N PHE A 288 -16.53 29.92 -0.42
CA PHE A 288 -16.26 31.23 -1.01
C PHE A 288 -17.42 31.60 -1.95
N PRO A 289 -17.93 32.85 -1.91
CA PRO A 289 -18.84 33.32 -2.95
C PRO A 289 -18.10 33.23 -4.27
N ALA A 290 -18.65 32.47 -5.21
CA ALA A 290 -18.26 32.57 -6.61
C ALA A 290 -18.72 33.96 -7.09
N ASN A 291 -17.83 34.94 -7.00
CA ASN A 291 -17.97 36.24 -7.64
C ASN A 291 -17.01 36.22 -8.84
N GLU A 292 -17.57 36.29 -10.06
CA GLU A 292 -17.64 37.51 -10.89
C GLU A 292 -16.27 37.92 -11.46
#